data_AF-A0A2P6N0W0-F1
#
_entry.id   AF-A0A2P6N0W0-F1
#
_cell.length_a   1.000
_cell.length_b   1.000
_cell.length_c   1.000
_cell.angle_alpha   90.00
_cell.angle_beta   90.00
_cell.angle_gamma   90.00
#
_symmetry.space_group_name_H-M   'P 1'
#
loop_
_entity.id
_entity.type
_entity.pdbx_description
1 polymer ?
#
loop_
_entity_poly.entity_id
_entity_poly.type
_entity_poly.pdbx_seq_one_letter_code
_entity_poly.pdbx_strand_id
1 'polypeptide(L)'
;MTGLTFRPNKKAAKMNKSRSEGEPDDVLEQGIQIIRDAYNRKTSAMDKTIDNLRSVIRERENIAEGEASHDQLLVMTQRVIGLEARIARLEQENQEILAKYRNSIEEKNRAVAENLELNQELRRLRRDAAKLQAFRQAIITTVDEDENGEPITAPAYSNTPVSPIRGSSTDTPDVNDDVDEGKAFFREARQSLSPAGFSQLVTQVKRLNSQLQNMEETLEKSKPLFGDY
;
A
#
# COMPACT_ATOMS: atom_id res chain seq x y z
N MET A 1 -10.48 48.17 113.40
CA MET A 1 -11.56 47.56 112.59
C MET A 1 -11.38 46.05 112.62
N THR A 2 -12.40 45.34 113.14
CA THR A 2 -12.82 43.97 112.79
C THR A 2 -11.69 42.91 112.63
N GLY A 3 -11.46 41.98 113.55
CA GLY A 3 -12.42 41.04 114.12
C GLY A 3 -12.68 39.91 113.12
N LEU A 4 -12.25 38.68 113.43
CA LEU A 4 -13.08 37.48 113.34
C LEU A 4 -12.32 36.23 113.81
N THR A 5 -13.05 35.41 114.54
CA THR A 5 -12.64 34.35 115.44
C THR A 5 -12.46 33.01 114.74
N PHE A 6 -11.48 32.27 115.23
CA PHE A 6 -11.17 30.88 114.90
C PHE A 6 -12.32 29.94 115.29
N ARG A 7 -12.78 29.13 114.34
CA ARG A 7 -13.56 27.90 114.59
C ARG A 7 -12.93 26.74 113.81
N PRO A 8 -12.34 25.74 114.47
CA PRO A 8 -11.84 24.56 113.78
C PRO A 8 -13.02 23.66 113.39
N ASN A 9 -13.21 23.48 112.09
CA ASN A 9 -14.25 22.63 111.53
C ASN A 9 -13.85 21.16 111.71
N LYS A 10 -14.47 20.47 112.67
CA LYS A 10 -14.26 19.03 113.00
C LYS A 10 -14.66 18.05 111.89
N LYS A 11 -14.84 18.49 110.64
CA LYS A 11 -15.16 17.64 109.48
C LYS A 11 -13.93 17.17 108.68
N ALA A 12 -12.72 17.66 108.97
CA ALA A 12 -11.51 17.28 108.22
C ALA A 12 -10.80 15.99 108.74
N ALA A 13 -11.36 15.29 109.73
CA ALA A 13 -10.72 14.10 110.33
C ALA A 13 -11.49 12.79 110.12
N LYS A 14 -12.41 12.73 109.15
CA LYS A 14 -13.14 11.51 108.76
C LYS A 14 -13.20 11.35 107.24
N MET A 15 -12.04 11.36 106.58
CA MET A 15 -11.90 10.78 105.23
C MET A 15 -10.60 9.98 105.14
N ASN A 16 -10.37 9.12 106.14
CA ASN A 16 -9.36 8.06 106.06
C ASN A 16 -9.92 6.77 106.67
N LYS A 17 -11.15 6.44 106.23
CA LYS A 17 -11.92 5.23 106.55
C LYS A 17 -12.77 5.05 105.29
N SER A 18 -12.38 4.27 104.31
CA SER A 18 -11.92 2.89 104.35
C SER A 18 -11.14 2.65 103.06
N ARG A 19 -9.89 2.18 103.16
CA ARG A 19 -9.35 1.32 102.13
C ARG A 19 -10.19 0.05 102.25
N SER A 20 -11.30 0.00 101.52
CA SER A 20 -12.04 -1.24 101.34
C SER A 20 -11.07 -2.15 100.62
N GLU A 21 -10.46 -3.07 101.37
CA GLU A 21 -10.19 -4.38 100.81
C GLU A 21 -11.57 -4.83 100.30
N GLY A 22 -11.81 -4.64 99.00
CA GLY A 22 -13.00 -5.17 98.35
C GLY A 22 -13.07 -6.65 98.63
N GLU A 23 -14.25 -7.25 98.60
CA GLU A 23 -14.33 -8.70 98.71
C GLU A 23 -13.35 -9.33 97.70
N PRO A 24 -12.71 -10.45 98.04
CA PRO A 24 -11.73 -11.09 97.16
C PRO A 24 -12.24 -11.26 95.72
N ASP A 25 -13.56 -11.46 95.58
CA ASP A 25 -14.27 -11.57 94.31
C ASP A 25 -14.32 -10.25 93.53
N ASP A 26 -14.50 -9.09 94.18
CA ASP A 26 -14.50 -7.76 93.53
C ASP A 26 -13.12 -7.43 92.94
N VAL A 27 -12.05 -7.79 93.66
CA VAL A 27 -10.67 -7.54 93.22
C VAL A 27 -10.31 -8.45 92.04
N LEU A 28 -10.78 -9.70 92.08
CA LEU A 28 -10.62 -10.64 90.97
C LEU A 28 -11.38 -10.16 89.73
N GLU A 29 -12.62 -9.69 89.89
CA GLU A 29 -13.44 -9.19 88.79
C GLU A 29 -12.84 -7.92 88.16
N GLN A 30 -12.31 -7.00 88.98
CA GLN A 30 -11.53 -5.86 88.47
C GLN A 30 -10.28 -6.31 87.72
N GLY A 31 -9.55 -7.31 88.23
CA GLY A 31 -8.37 -7.87 87.56
C GLY A 31 -8.70 -8.46 86.19
N ILE A 32 -9.78 -9.25 86.10
CA ILE A 32 -10.28 -9.81 84.84
C ILE A 32 -10.67 -8.71 83.86
N GLN A 33 -11.35 -7.65 84.33
CA GLN A 33 -11.75 -6.53 83.48
C GLN A 33 -10.54 -5.75 82.94
N ILE A 34 -9.52 -5.49 83.77
CA ILE A 34 -8.29 -4.82 83.33
C ILE A 34 -7.58 -5.64 82.25
N ILE A 35 -7.49 -6.97 82.43
CA ILE A 35 -6.89 -7.87 81.43
C ILE A 35 -7.70 -7.84 80.14
N ARG A 36 -9.03 -7.94 80.23
CA ARG A 36 -9.95 -7.85 79.09
C ARG A 36 -9.77 -6.54 78.34
N ASP A 37 -9.72 -5.41 79.05
CA ASP A 37 -9.51 -4.09 78.47
C ASP A 37 -8.13 -3.96 77.82
N ALA A 38 -7.09 -4.52 78.43
CA ALA A 38 -5.74 -4.54 77.86
C ALA A 38 -5.69 -5.36 76.54
N TYR A 39 -6.33 -6.53 76.52
CA TYR A 39 -6.47 -7.34 75.31
C TYR A 39 -7.29 -6.61 74.25
N ASN A 40 -8.44 -6.04 74.59
CA ASN A 40 -9.27 -5.29 73.66
C ASN A 40 -8.53 -4.09 73.04
N ARG A 41 -7.74 -3.35 73.84
CA ARG A 41 -6.89 -2.27 73.34
C ARG A 41 -5.84 -2.79 72.36
N LYS A 42 -5.19 -3.91 72.69
CA LYS A 42 -4.18 -4.53 71.82
C LYS A 42 -4.81 -5.02 70.51
N THR A 43 -5.95 -5.70 70.57
CA THR A 43 -6.70 -6.14 69.40
C THR A 43 -7.09 -4.95 68.52
N SER A 44 -7.68 -3.89 69.09
CA SER A 44 -8.03 -2.68 68.33
C SER A 44 -6.83 -1.98 67.71
N ALA A 45 -5.68 -1.95 68.40
CA ALA A 45 -4.45 -1.40 67.85
C ALA A 45 -3.90 -2.25 66.69
N MET A 46 -3.96 -3.58 66.81
CA MET A 46 -3.59 -4.51 65.74
C MET A 46 -4.54 -4.38 64.55
N ASP A 47 -5.85 -4.27 64.76
CA ASP A 47 -6.84 -4.07 63.70
C ASP A 47 -6.58 -2.78 62.92
N LYS A 48 -6.31 -1.66 63.62
CA LYS A 48 -5.91 -0.39 62.98
C LYS A 48 -4.62 -0.55 62.16
N THR A 49 -3.68 -1.33 62.64
CA THR A 49 -2.42 -1.60 61.92
C THR A 49 -2.69 -2.42 60.67
N ILE A 50 -3.55 -3.44 60.75
CA ILE A 50 -3.97 -4.26 59.61
C ILE A 50 -4.66 -3.39 58.56
N ASP A 51 -5.58 -2.52 58.96
CA ASP A 51 -6.29 -1.64 58.03
C ASP A 51 -5.36 -0.63 57.35
N ASN A 52 -4.41 -0.06 58.10
CA ASN A 52 -3.39 0.81 57.55
C ASN A 52 -2.51 0.07 56.53
N LEU A 53 -2.03 -1.14 56.86
CA LEU A 53 -1.22 -1.96 55.95
C LEU A 53 -1.99 -2.32 54.68
N ARG A 54 -3.28 -2.71 54.81
CA ARG A 54 -4.16 -2.96 53.67
C ARG A 54 -4.31 -1.73 52.77
N SER A 55 -4.42 -0.54 53.37
CA SER A 55 -4.49 0.70 52.60
C SER A 55 -3.20 0.98 51.83
N VAL A 56 -2.03 0.77 52.45
CA VAL A 56 -0.73 0.97 51.80
C VAL A 56 -0.51 -0.04 50.67
N ILE A 57 -0.92 -1.30 50.86
CA ILE A 57 -0.83 -2.33 49.82
C ILE A 57 -1.67 -1.93 48.60
N ARG A 58 -2.94 -1.56 48.80
CA ARG A 58 -3.80 -1.11 47.68
C ARG A 58 -3.22 0.08 46.94
N GLU A 59 -2.66 1.05 47.66
CA GLU A 59 -2.04 2.22 47.02
C GLU A 59 -0.83 1.82 46.18
N ARG A 60 0.02 0.91 46.68
CA ARG A 60 1.16 0.39 45.94
C ARG A 60 0.74 -0.43 44.71
N GLU A 61 -0.33 -1.21 44.82
CA GLU A 61 -0.89 -1.95 43.68
C GLU A 61 -1.36 -0.99 42.59
N ASN A 62 -2.11 0.06 42.94
CA ASN A 62 -2.55 1.09 42.00
C ASN A 62 -1.37 1.79 41.30
N ILE A 63 -0.30 2.12 42.04
CA ILE A 63 0.90 2.74 41.46
C ILE A 63 1.58 1.78 40.49
N ALA A 64 1.78 0.51 40.89
CA ALA A 64 2.41 -0.49 40.03
C ALA A 64 1.60 -0.77 38.76
N GLU A 65 0.27 -0.81 38.85
CA GLU A 65 -0.61 -0.91 37.68
C GLU A 65 -0.49 0.32 36.76
N GLY A 66 -0.39 1.52 37.34
CA GLY A 66 -0.14 2.75 36.61
C GLY A 66 1.19 2.75 35.87
N GLU A 67 2.27 2.31 36.52
CA GLU A 67 3.60 2.16 35.94
C GLU A 67 3.61 1.14 34.79
N ALA A 68 3.00 -0.04 34.98
CA ALA A 68 2.90 -1.05 33.94
C ALA A 68 2.14 -0.56 32.70
N SER A 69 1.06 0.21 32.90
CA SER A 69 0.30 0.85 31.82
C SER A 69 1.14 1.90 31.08
N HIS A 70 1.94 2.68 31.81
CA HIS A 70 2.84 3.67 31.23
C HIS A 70 3.93 3.03 30.36
N ASP A 71 4.55 1.95 30.82
CA ASP A 71 5.56 1.21 30.06
C ASP A 71 4.96 0.64 28.76
N GLN A 72 3.74 0.11 28.84
CA GLN A 72 3.04 -0.37 27.65
C GLN A 72 2.78 0.75 26.65
N LEU A 73 2.34 1.93 27.11
CA LEU A 73 2.14 3.10 26.25
C LEU A 73 3.45 3.56 25.58
N LEU A 74 4.57 3.51 26.28
CA LEU A 74 5.88 3.86 25.72
C LEU A 74 6.27 2.92 24.58
N VAL A 75 6.11 1.61 24.78
CA VAL A 75 6.35 0.60 23.74
C VAL A 75 5.44 0.82 22.54
N MET A 76 4.15 1.08 22.78
CA MET A 76 3.20 1.37 21.70
C MET A 76 3.57 2.64 20.94
N THR A 77 3.98 3.71 21.65
CA THR A 77 4.44 4.97 21.05
C THR A 77 5.65 4.74 20.15
N GLN A 78 6.65 3.99 20.62
CA GLN A 78 7.83 3.66 19.82
C GLN A 78 7.48 2.85 18.56
N ARG A 79 6.49 1.95 18.67
CA ARG A 79 5.98 1.20 17.52
C ARG A 79 5.26 2.10 16.52
N VAL A 80 4.45 3.05 16.98
CA VAL A 80 3.79 4.05 16.12
C VAL A 80 4.82 4.86 15.35
N ILE A 81 5.83 5.40 16.03
CA ILE A 81 6.95 6.14 15.38
C ILE A 81 7.64 5.28 14.31
N GLY A 82 7.89 4.01 14.61
CA GLY A 82 8.50 3.09 13.64
C GLY A 82 7.63 2.82 12.41
N LEU A 83 6.31 2.70 12.59
CA LEU A 83 5.36 2.51 11.51
C LEU A 83 5.23 3.78 10.66
N GLU A 84 5.15 4.95 11.28
CA GLU A 84 5.12 6.25 10.59
C GLU A 84 6.37 6.44 9.73
N ALA A 85 7.55 6.14 10.27
CA ALA A 85 8.81 6.21 9.52
C ALA A 85 8.82 5.24 8.32
N ARG A 86 8.19 4.07 8.42
CA ARG A 86 8.09 3.12 7.31
C ARG A 86 7.09 3.58 6.24
N ILE A 87 5.96 4.16 6.65
CA ILE A 87 4.98 4.76 5.74
C ILE A 87 5.67 5.87 4.93
N ALA A 88 6.38 6.79 5.60
CA ALA A 88 7.08 7.89 4.92
C ALA A 88 8.09 7.39 3.87
N ARG A 89 8.83 6.32 4.17
CA ARG A 89 9.77 5.71 3.19
C ARG A 89 9.06 5.12 1.98
N LEU A 90 7.98 4.38 2.20
CA LEU A 90 7.20 3.78 1.11
C LEU A 90 6.51 4.85 0.25
N GLU A 91 6.05 5.93 0.85
CA GLU A 91 5.50 7.09 0.13
C GLU A 91 6.56 7.75 -0.75
N GLN A 92 7.78 7.96 -0.23
CA GLN A 92 8.89 8.48 -1.03
C GLN A 92 9.24 7.55 -2.19
N GLU A 93 9.38 6.24 -1.95
CA GLU A 93 9.69 5.25 -2.98
C GLU A 93 8.61 5.23 -4.09
N ASN A 94 7.34 5.28 -3.70
CA ASN A 94 6.23 5.37 -4.64
C ASN A 94 6.29 6.66 -5.48
N GLN A 95 6.62 7.81 -4.87
CA GLN A 95 6.78 9.07 -5.61
C GLN A 95 7.92 8.99 -6.62
N GLU A 96 9.05 8.39 -6.24
CA GLU A 96 10.19 8.20 -7.14
C GLU A 96 9.84 7.27 -8.32
N ILE A 97 9.12 6.18 -8.07
CA ILE A 97 8.66 5.25 -9.12
C ILE A 97 7.70 5.97 -10.08
N LEU A 98 6.74 6.74 -9.56
CA LEU A 98 5.81 7.50 -10.38
C LEU A 98 6.54 8.54 -11.25
N ALA A 99 7.55 9.22 -10.71
CA ALA A 99 8.36 10.17 -11.47
C ALA A 99 9.15 9.47 -12.58
N LYS A 100 9.77 8.32 -12.30
CA LYS A 100 10.48 7.51 -13.30
C LYS A 100 9.53 7.03 -14.41
N TYR A 101 8.35 6.55 -14.04
CA TYR A 101 7.33 6.10 -14.99
C TYR A 101 6.87 7.23 -15.91
N ARG A 102 6.62 8.42 -15.34
CA ARG A 102 6.25 9.61 -16.10
C ARG A 102 7.34 10.00 -17.11
N ASN A 103 8.60 10.06 -16.69
CA ASN A 103 9.72 10.39 -17.58
C ASN A 103 9.84 9.36 -18.72
N SER A 104 9.65 8.07 -18.42
CA SER A 104 9.68 7.01 -19.44
C SER A 104 8.54 7.14 -20.46
N ILE A 105 7.33 7.54 -20.02
CA ILE A 105 6.23 7.84 -20.94
C ILE A 105 6.57 9.04 -21.82
N GLU A 106 7.10 10.11 -21.24
CA GLU A 106 7.47 11.32 -21.99
C GLU A 106 8.55 11.01 -23.04
N GLU A 107 9.54 10.20 -22.70
CA GLU A 107 10.58 9.74 -23.63
C GLU A 107 10.02 8.84 -24.74
N LYS A 108 9.15 7.88 -24.41
CA LYS A 108 8.46 7.06 -25.42
C LYS A 108 7.63 7.90 -26.38
N ASN A 109 6.86 8.86 -25.87
CA ASN A 109 6.05 9.75 -26.70
C ASN A 109 6.93 10.60 -27.62
N ARG A 110 8.09 11.06 -27.13
CA ARG A 110 9.07 11.77 -27.95
C ARG A 110 9.63 10.90 -29.07
N ALA A 111 10.02 9.67 -28.76
CA ALA A 111 10.53 8.71 -29.76
C ALA A 111 9.46 8.35 -30.81
N VAL A 112 8.19 8.26 -30.41
CA VAL A 112 7.07 8.06 -31.34
C VAL A 112 6.90 9.27 -32.27
N ALA A 113 6.98 10.49 -31.75
CA ALA A 113 6.89 11.71 -32.56
C ALA A 113 8.03 11.82 -33.58
N GLU A 114 9.26 11.52 -33.16
CA GLU A 114 10.43 11.50 -34.06
C GLU A 114 10.30 10.41 -35.13
N ASN A 115 9.84 9.20 -34.77
CA ASN A 115 9.55 8.15 -35.75
C ASN A 115 8.52 8.58 -36.79
N LEU A 116 7.47 9.31 -36.37
CA LEU A 116 6.46 9.82 -37.29
C LEU A 116 7.07 10.83 -38.27
N GLU A 117 7.92 11.73 -37.79
CA GLU A 117 8.61 12.74 -38.61
C GLU A 117 9.57 12.10 -39.63
N LEU A 118 10.42 11.18 -39.16
CA LEU A 118 11.34 10.42 -40.03
C LEU A 118 10.59 9.63 -41.10
N ASN A 119 9.46 9.02 -40.75
CA ASN A 119 8.63 8.31 -41.73
C ASN A 119 8.04 9.26 -42.79
N GLN A 120 7.64 10.47 -42.41
CA GLN A 120 7.16 11.48 -43.37
C GLN A 120 8.27 11.92 -44.33
N GLU A 121 9.48 12.15 -43.81
CA GLU A 121 10.64 12.50 -44.61
C GLU A 121 11.04 11.36 -45.57
N LEU A 122 11.08 10.13 -45.08
CA LEU A 122 11.37 8.94 -45.89
C LEU A 122 10.34 8.76 -47.02
N ARG A 123 9.05 9.02 -46.75
CA ARG A 123 8.00 9.02 -47.78
C ARG A 123 8.20 10.12 -48.82
N ARG A 124 8.66 11.31 -48.40
CA ARG A 124 8.97 12.40 -49.32
C ARG A 124 10.15 12.04 -50.21
N LEU A 125 11.23 11.53 -49.62
CA LEU A 125 12.42 11.13 -50.36
C LEU A 125 12.13 9.98 -51.34
N ARG A 126 11.32 8.99 -50.95
CA ARG A 126 10.84 7.93 -51.86
C ARG A 126 10.07 8.49 -53.05
N ARG A 127 9.18 9.46 -52.83
CA ARG A 127 8.47 10.14 -53.94
C ARG A 127 9.42 10.87 -54.87
N ASP A 128 10.42 11.57 -54.32
CA ASP A 128 11.38 12.31 -55.14
C ASP A 128 12.31 11.35 -55.91
N ALA A 129 12.76 10.26 -55.28
CA ALA A 129 13.51 9.19 -55.95
C ALA A 129 12.71 8.55 -57.12
N ALA A 130 11.42 8.29 -56.92
CA ALA A 130 10.54 7.76 -57.96
C ALA A 130 10.40 8.74 -59.15
N LYS A 131 10.29 10.06 -58.87
CA LYS A 131 10.29 11.08 -59.93
C LYS A 131 11.60 11.10 -60.71
N LEU A 132 12.75 11.01 -60.02
CA LEU A 132 14.06 10.95 -60.67
C LEU A 132 14.19 9.70 -61.53
N GLN A 133 13.71 8.55 -61.05
CA GLN A 133 13.71 7.31 -61.82
C GLN A 133 12.82 7.42 -63.07
N ALA A 134 11.63 7.99 -62.95
CA ALA A 134 10.75 8.23 -64.09
C ALA A 134 11.38 9.20 -65.11
N PHE A 135 12.04 10.27 -64.64
CA PHE A 135 12.75 11.21 -65.49
C PHE A 135 13.92 10.54 -66.23
N ARG A 136 14.73 9.73 -65.53
CA ARG A 136 15.79 8.94 -66.15
C ARG A 136 15.24 8.00 -67.22
N GLN A 137 14.15 7.29 -66.92
CA GLN A 137 13.54 6.37 -67.88
C GLN A 137 13.02 7.12 -69.12
N ALA A 138 12.41 8.29 -68.93
CA ALA A 138 11.95 9.13 -70.03
C ALA A 138 13.10 9.62 -70.93
N ILE A 139 14.26 9.99 -70.34
CA ILE A 139 15.44 10.34 -71.12
C ILE A 139 15.94 9.14 -71.94
N ILE A 140 16.04 7.96 -71.31
CA ILE A 140 16.50 6.75 -72.00
C ILE A 140 15.57 6.43 -73.18
N THR A 141 14.25 6.48 -72.99
CA THR A 141 13.30 6.24 -74.08
C THR A 141 13.42 7.27 -75.20
N THR A 142 13.58 8.56 -74.89
CA THR A 142 13.77 9.58 -75.94
C THR A 142 15.10 9.43 -76.68
N VAL A 143 16.15 8.97 -76.01
CA VAL A 143 17.45 8.71 -76.63
C VAL A 143 17.40 7.43 -77.50
N ASP A 144 16.70 6.39 -77.05
CA ASP A 144 16.47 5.15 -77.81
C ASP A 144 15.57 5.38 -79.04
N GLU A 145 14.62 6.32 -78.95
CA GLU A 145 13.76 6.78 -80.06
C GLU A 145 14.53 7.59 -81.11
N ASP A 146 15.63 8.27 -80.74
CA ASP A 146 16.48 9.02 -81.68
C ASP A 146 17.48 8.14 -82.46
N GLU A 147 17.81 6.92 -82.01
CA GLU A 147 18.70 5.97 -82.73
C GLU A 147 17.97 5.09 -83.76
N ASN A 148 16.64 5.00 -83.74
CA ASN A 148 15.85 4.15 -84.64
C ASN A 148 14.86 4.99 -85.45
N GLY A 149 15.32 5.60 -86.54
CA GLY A 149 14.54 6.55 -87.34
C GLY A 149 13.29 5.97 -88.05
N GLU A 150 12.19 6.74 -88.00
CA GLU A 150 11.20 7.11 -89.06
C GLU A 150 9.97 7.82 -88.38
N PRO A 151 9.09 8.56 -89.08
CA PRO A 151 8.85 9.98 -88.81
C PRO A 151 7.55 10.32 -88.05
N ILE A 152 7.57 11.56 -87.55
CA ILE A 152 6.54 12.35 -86.88
C ILE A 152 5.10 12.08 -87.38
N THR A 153 4.22 11.67 -86.45
CA THR A 153 2.79 11.97 -86.52
C THR A 153 2.30 12.50 -85.16
N ALA A 154 1.56 13.62 -85.21
CA ALA A 154 1.09 14.43 -84.09
C ALA A 154 0.21 13.66 -83.07
N PRO A 155 0.09 14.13 -81.81
CA PRO A 155 -0.51 13.34 -80.74
C PRO A 155 -2.04 13.34 -80.83
N ALA A 156 -2.62 12.16 -81.09
CA ALA A 156 -4.03 11.91 -80.82
C ALA A 156 -4.20 11.67 -79.31
N TYR A 157 -4.78 12.63 -78.60
CA TYR A 157 -5.30 12.45 -77.25
C TYR A 157 -6.31 11.30 -77.26
N SER A 158 -5.91 10.12 -76.77
CA SER A 158 -6.83 9.02 -76.49
C SER A 158 -6.69 8.63 -75.03
N ASN A 159 -7.61 9.17 -74.22
CA ASN A 159 -7.88 8.67 -72.88
C ASN A 159 -8.42 7.24 -73.01
N THR A 160 -7.61 6.24 -72.64
CA THR A 160 -8.11 4.93 -72.23
C THR A 160 -7.42 4.49 -70.93
N PRO A 161 -8.19 4.12 -69.90
CA PRO A 161 -7.63 3.72 -68.61
C PRO A 161 -7.21 2.26 -68.70
N VAL A 162 -5.90 2.00 -68.67
CA VAL A 162 -5.38 0.64 -68.48
C VAL A 162 -5.15 0.41 -66.99
N SER A 163 -5.80 -0.63 -66.47
CA SER A 163 -5.55 -1.24 -65.15
C SER A 163 -5.48 -2.76 -65.36
N PRO A 164 -4.93 -3.55 -64.42
CA PRO A 164 -3.56 -3.54 -63.93
C PRO A 164 -2.93 -4.96 -64.03
N ILE A 165 -1.66 -5.10 -64.40
CA ILE A 165 -0.96 -6.39 -64.33
C ILE A 165 -0.02 -6.41 -63.11
N ARG A 166 -0.57 -6.97 -62.04
CA ARG A 166 0.02 -7.96 -61.12
C ARG A 166 1.56 -8.08 -61.16
N GLY A 167 2.22 -7.31 -60.30
CA GLY A 167 3.56 -7.57 -59.79
C GLY A 167 3.50 -7.63 -58.27
N SER A 168 3.39 -8.84 -57.74
CA SER A 168 3.44 -9.14 -56.30
C SER A 168 4.89 -9.01 -55.82
N SER A 169 5.21 -7.92 -55.14
CA SER A 169 6.34 -7.80 -54.21
C SER A 169 6.02 -6.66 -53.25
N THR A 170 5.20 -6.98 -52.25
CA THR A 170 5.01 -6.13 -51.08
C THR A 170 6.30 -6.19 -50.27
N ASP A 171 7.12 -5.15 -50.39
CA ASP A 171 8.23 -4.90 -49.46
C ASP A 171 8.11 -3.45 -48.98
N THR A 172 7.12 -3.27 -48.11
CA THR A 172 6.85 -2.05 -47.36
C THR A 172 6.76 -2.48 -45.90
N PRO A 173 7.58 -1.94 -44.97
CA PRO A 173 7.21 -1.99 -43.56
C PRO A 173 6.09 -0.96 -43.40
N ASP A 174 4.92 -1.43 -43.78
CA ASP A 174 3.65 -0.75 -43.70
C ASP A 174 3.10 -1.00 -42.31
N VAL A 175 2.24 -0.13 -41.79
CA VAL A 175 1.45 -0.43 -40.58
C VAL A 175 0.59 -1.69 -40.78
N ASN A 176 0.50 -2.15 -42.04
CA ASN A 176 -0.05 -3.45 -42.41
C ASN A 176 0.83 -4.66 -42.02
N ASP A 177 2.14 -4.53 -41.75
CA ASP A 177 2.97 -5.69 -41.33
C ASP A 177 2.54 -6.22 -39.95
N ASP A 178 2.35 -5.35 -38.94
CA ASP A 178 1.82 -5.77 -37.62
C ASP A 178 0.41 -6.36 -37.74
N VAL A 179 -0.41 -5.79 -38.63
CA VAL A 179 -1.78 -6.25 -38.87
C VAL A 179 -1.79 -7.58 -39.64
N ASP A 180 -0.86 -7.78 -40.57
CA ASP A 180 -0.75 -8.97 -41.39
C ASP A 180 -0.04 -10.12 -40.65
N GLU A 181 0.88 -9.81 -39.73
CA GLU A 181 1.46 -10.73 -38.75
C GLU A 181 0.40 -11.17 -37.74
N GLY A 182 -0.41 -10.25 -37.22
CA GLY A 182 -1.57 -10.57 -36.39
C GLY A 182 -2.58 -11.48 -37.12
N LYS A 183 -2.90 -11.17 -38.38
CA LYS A 183 -3.77 -12.03 -39.21
C LYS A 183 -3.13 -13.39 -39.50
N ALA A 184 -1.82 -13.45 -39.72
CA ALA A 184 -1.09 -14.69 -39.97
C ALA A 184 -1.12 -15.59 -38.72
N PHE A 185 -0.89 -15.02 -37.54
CA PHE A 185 -1.02 -15.71 -36.26
C PHE A 185 -2.40 -16.33 -36.06
N PHE A 186 -3.49 -15.56 -36.26
CA PHE A 186 -4.84 -16.10 -36.10
C PHE A 186 -5.20 -17.16 -37.14
N ARG A 187 -4.63 -17.07 -38.35
CA ARG A 187 -4.79 -18.09 -39.39
C ARG A 187 -4.10 -19.39 -38.99
N GLU A 188 -2.88 -19.31 -38.47
CA GLU A 188 -2.11 -20.46 -37.99
C GLU A 188 -2.74 -21.09 -36.75
N ALA A 189 -3.12 -20.28 -35.75
CA ALA A 189 -3.80 -20.74 -34.55
C ALA A 189 -5.13 -21.45 -34.86
N ARG A 190 -5.85 -21.03 -35.90
CA ARG A 190 -7.07 -21.70 -36.35
C ARG A 190 -6.81 -23.06 -37.01
N GLN A 191 -5.63 -23.26 -37.59
CA GLN A 191 -5.24 -24.53 -38.21
C GLN A 191 -4.64 -25.52 -37.20
N SER A 192 -3.98 -25.02 -36.16
CA SER A 192 -3.34 -25.83 -35.12
C SER A 192 -4.26 -26.20 -33.95
N LEU A 193 -5.29 -25.39 -33.66
CA LEU A 193 -6.21 -25.63 -32.56
C LEU A 193 -7.53 -26.25 -33.01
N SER A 194 -8.17 -27.00 -32.10
CA SER A 194 -9.57 -27.40 -32.28
C SER A 194 -10.50 -26.17 -32.31
N PRO A 195 -11.70 -26.25 -32.92
CA PRO A 195 -12.64 -25.12 -32.95
C PRO A 195 -13.00 -24.56 -31.55
N ALA A 196 -13.05 -25.43 -30.55
CA ALA A 196 -13.26 -25.07 -29.15
C ALA A 196 -12.01 -24.36 -28.56
N GLY A 197 -10.81 -24.90 -28.81
CA GLY A 197 -9.54 -24.29 -28.35
C GLY A 197 -9.29 -22.92 -28.98
N PHE A 198 -9.57 -22.76 -30.27
CA PHE A 198 -9.47 -21.47 -30.96
C PHE A 198 -10.42 -20.42 -30.36
N SER A 199 -11.67 -20.79 -30.08
CA SER A 199 -12.65 -19.88 -29.46
C SER A 199 -12.22 -19.46 -28.05
N GLN A 200 -11.58 -20.35 -27.30
CA GLN A 200 -10.99 -20.03 -26.00
C GLN A 200 -9.80 -19.07 -26.14
N LEU A 201 -8.90 -19.28 -27.12
CA LEU A 201 -7.78 -18.37 -27.41
C LEU A 201 -8.27 -16.95 -27.73
N VAL A 202 -9.27 -16.82 -28.61
CA VAL A 202 -9.86 -15.52 -28.96
C VAL A 202 -10.45 -14.82 -27.73
N THR A 203 -11.07 -15.57 -26.82
CA THR A 203 -11.57 -15.03 -25.56
C THR A 203 -10.45 -14.48 -24.69
N GLN A 204 -9.32 -15.20 -24.56
CA GLN A 204 -8.18 -14.72 -23.78
C GLN A 204 -7.55 -13.46 -24.39
N VAL A 205 -7.34 -13.44 -25.71
CA VAL A 205 -6.80 -12.26 -26.41
C VAL A 205 -7.72 -11.05 -26.26
N LYS A 206 -9.05 -11.24 -26.32
CA LYS A 206 -10.00 -10.15 -26.06
C LYS A 206 -9.89 -9.60 -24.64
N ARG A 207 -9.71 -10.45 -23.62
CA ARG A 207 -9.55 -10.01 -22.23
C ARG A 207 -8.25 -9.22 -22.03
N LEU A 208 -7.16 -9.65 -22.67
CA LEU A 208 -5.90 -8.90 -22.69
C LEU A 208 -6.06 -7.54 -23.37
N ASN A 209 -6.71 -7.49 -24.54
CA ASN A 209 -6.95 -6.23 -25.27
C ASN A 209 -7.85 -5.26 -24.51
N SER A 210 -8.80 -5.75 -23.71
CA SER A 210 -9.64 -4.93 -22.81
C SER A 210 -8.96 -4.58 -21.49
N GLN A 211 -7.66 -4.87 -21.33
CA GLN A 211 -6.88 -4.64 -20.10
C GLN A 211 -7.48 -5.31 -18.84
N LEU A 212 -8.30 -6.34 -19.03
CA LEU A 212 -8.92 -7.12 -17.95
C LEU A 212 -7.98 -8.22 -17.41
N GLN A 213 -6.85 -8.42 -18.07
CA GLN A 213 -5.89 -9.47 -17.77
C GLN A 213 -4.48 -9.01 -18.20
N ASN A 214 -3.45 -9.45 -17.48
CA ASN A 214 -2.06 -9.16 -17.86
C ASN A 214 -1.52 -10.20 -18.87
N MET A 215 -0.37 -9.90 -19.47
CA MET A 215 0.23 -10.74 -20.51
C MET A 215 0.62 -12.14 -19.98
N GLU A 216 1.15 -12.21 -18.75
CA GLU A 216 1.61 -13.46 -18.12
C GLU A 216 0.44 -14.42 -17.86
N GLU A 217 -0.63 -13.92 -17.26
CA GLU A 217 -1.85 -14.69 -17.01
C GLU A 217 -2.50 -15.14 -18.33
N THR A 218 -2.41 -14.33 -19.39
CA THR A 218 -2.91 -14.69 -20.73
C THR A 218 -2.10 -15.83 -21.34
N LEU A 219 -0.78 -15.81 -21.19
CA LEU A 219 0.10 -16.89 -21.62
C LEU A 219 -0.15 -18.17 -20.83
N GLU A 220 -0.27 -18.10 -19.51
CA GLU A 220 -0.55 -19.27 -18.67
C GLU A 220 -1.86 -19.97 -19.04
N LYS A 221 -2.93 -19.21 -19.27
CA LYS A 221 -4.24 -19.77 -19.65
C LYS A 221 -4.33 -20.23 -21.10
N SER A 222 -3.46 -19.74 -21.99
CA SER A 222 -3.44 -20.13 -23.41
C SER A 222 -2.50 -21.30 -23.69
N LYS A 223 -1.44 -21.50 -22.91
CA LYS A 223 -0.54 -22.67 -23.00
C LYS A 223 -1.26 -24.02 -23.13
N PRO A 224 -2.22 -24.40 -22.27
CA PRO A 224 -2.88 -25.71 -22.36
C PRO A 224 -3.73 -25.87 -23.63
N LEU A 225 -4.07 -24.79 -24.34
CA LEU A 225 -4.82 -24.88 -25.59
C LEU A 225 -3.99 -25.52 -26.71
N PHE A 226 -2.67 -25.33 -26.67
CA PHE A 226 -1.74 -25.83 -27.68
C PHE A 226 -1.16 -27.22 -27.33
N GLY A 227 -1.62 -27.83 -26.24
CA GLY A 227 -1.08 -29.07 -25.69
C GLY A 227 0.14 -28.86 -24.80
N ASP A 228 0.45 -29.86 -23.98
CA ASP A 228 1.68 -29.88 -23.18
C ASP A 228 2.87 -30.21 -24.09
N TYR A 229 3.88 -29.34 -24.13
CA TYR A 229 5.20 -29.64 -24.72
C TYR A 229 6.04 -30.48 -23.77
#